data_AF-A0A132GPL2-F1
#
_entry.id   AF-A0A132GPL2-F1
#
_cell.length_a   1.000
_cell.length_b   1.000
_cell.length_c   1.000
_cell.angle_alpha   90.00
_cell.angle_beta   90.00
_cell.angle_gamma   90.00
#
_symmetry.space_group_name_H-M   'P 1'
#
loop_
_entity.id
_entity.type
_entity.pdbx_description
1 polymer ?
#
loop_
_entity_poly.entity_id
_entity_poly.type
_entity_poly.pdbx_seq_one_letter_code
_entity_poly.pdbx_strand_id
1 'polypeptide(L)'
;MTDEKGRHIITKAHEATFGDVQLDVSDYKMQHVFFQDFPVSLISKVVDADEELSQALAETSPQAITARYGFDYDTDYSHIKWAFIPNVMLLNLNYGGADHHIRMEFNNNSQYYTFTEDEMKQPKAFGSLAKNGITLQLEAIHDGSTLIQRFGYENGNYMHIIFKASPL
;
A
#
# COMPACT_ATOMS: atom_id res chain seq x y z
N MET A 1 6.79 20.70 -11.93
CA MET A 1 6.06 21.99 -11.89
C MET A 1 5.80 22.30 -10.42
N THR A 2 5.65 23.55 -9.97
CA THR A 2 5.38 23.86 -8.54
C THR A 2 4.04 24.57 -8.39
N ASP A 3 3.32 24.34 -7.30
CA ASP A 3 2.07 25.02 -7.00
C ASP A 3 2.28 26.42 -6.41
N GLU A 4 1.18 27.14 -6.18
CA GLU A 4 1.18 28.52 -5.66
C GLU A 4 1.79 28.67 -4.25
N LYS A 5 2.07 27.55 -3.57
CA LYS A 5 2.73 27.50 -2.26
C LYS A 5 4.16 26.95 -2.35
N GLY A 6 4.71 26.82 -3.56
CA GLY A 6 6.07 26.35 -3.81
C GLY A 6 6.23 24.82 -3.72
N ARG A 7 5.14 24.05 -3.66
CA ARG A 7 5.19 22.60 -3.53
C ARG A 7 5.35 21.95 -4.90
N HIS A 8 6.27 21.00 -5.04
CA HIS A 8 6.46 20.28 -6.29
C HIS A 8 5.21 19.44 -6.64
N ILE A 9 4.76 19.60 -7.87
CA ILE A 9 3.68 18.85 -8.52
C ILE A 9 4.36 17.86 -9.47
N ILE A 10 4.25 16.56 -9.17
CA ILE A 10 4.61 15.49 -10.09
C ILE A 10 3.48 15.37 -11.13
N THR A 11 3.80 15.76 -12.37
CA THR A 11 2.82 15.83 -13.48
C THR A 11 2.80 14.57 -14.36
N LYS A 12 3.52 13.51 -13.99
CA LYS A 12 3.54 12.23 -14.72
C LYS A 12 3.41 11.06 -13.75
N ALA A 13 2.40 10.23 -13.97
CA ALA A 13 2.29 8.93 -13.33
C ALA A 13 3.50 8.08 -13.70
N HIS A 14 4.16 7.48 -12.70
CA HIS A 14 5.17 6.45 -12.93
C HIS A 14 4.50 5.08 -12.75
N GLU A 15 4.37 4.32 -13.83
CA GLU A 15 3.84 2.96 -13.79
C GLU A 15 4.99 1.96 -13.87
N ALA A 16 5.08 1.05 -12.91
CA ALA A 16 6.01 -0.06 -12.92
C ALA A 16 5.34 -1.30 -12.31
N THR A 17 5.42 -2.43 -13.00
CA THR A 17 4.84 -3.70 -12.56
C THR A 17 5.94 -4.58 -11.97
N PHE A 18 5.72 -5.07 -10.76
CA PHE A 18 6.61 -6.00 -10.06
C PHE A 18 5.82 -7.25 -9.67
N GLY A 19 6.31 -8.43 -10.05
CA GLY A 19 5.89 -9.74 -9.51
C GLY A 19 7.06 -10.30 -8.68
N ASP A 20 6.89 -11.17 -7.69
CA ASP A 20 5.79 -12.04 -7.29
C ASP A 20 5.28 -11.67 -5.89
N VAL A 21 3.97 -11.54 -5.71
CA VAL A 21 3.38 -11.23 -4.40
C VAL A 21 2.85 -12.53 -3.78
N GLN A 22 3.46 -12.96 -2.67
CA GLN A 22 2.92 -14.04 -1.87
C GLN A 22 1.89 -13.48 -0.88
N LEU A 23 0.63 -13.84 -1.11
CA LEU A 23 -0.48 -13.56 -0.19
C LEU A 23 -0.63 -14.74 0.77
N ASP A 24 -0.38 -14.52 2.05
CA ASP A 24 -0.67 -15.49 3.12
C ASP A 24 -1.82 -14.95 3.99
N VAL A 25 -2.84 -15.79 4.18
CA VAL A 25 -4.03 -15.51 4.99
C VAL A 25 -3.97 -16.45 6.19
N SER A 26 -3.51 -15.95 7.33
CA SER A 26 -3.38 -16.75 8.56
C SER A 26 -4.63 -16.64 9.44
N ASP A 27 -4.96 -17.78 10.08
CA ASP A 27 -6.00 -18.10 11.08
C ASP A 27 -7.26 -17.19 11.18
N TYR A 28 -8.43 -17.84 11.16
CA TYR A 28 -9.77 -17.24 11.37
C TYR A 28 -9.90 -16.39 12.66
N LYS A 29 -8.93 -16.47 13.59
CA LYS A 29 -8.86 -15.68 14.83
C LYS A 29 -7.93 -14.46 14.77
N MET A 30 -7.04 -14.34 13.79
CA MET A 30 -6.12 -13.21 13.62
C MET A 30 -6.12 -12.76 12.17
N GLN A 31 -7.14 -11.96 11.80
CA GLN A 31 -7.42 -11.51 10.44
C GLN A 31 -6.31 -10.62 9.84
N HIS A 32 -5.17 -11.18 9.45
CA HIS A 32 -4.04 -10.45 8.86
C HIS A 32 -3.70 -10.94 7.46
N VAL A 33 -3.34 -9.97 6.60
CA VAL A 33 -2.82 -10.16 5.26
C VAL A 33 -1.43 -9.53 5.19
N PHE A 34 -0.51 -10.24 4.54
CA PHE A 34 0.86 -9.79 4.32
C PHE A 34 1.10 -9.68 2.81
N PHE A 35 1.54 -8.50 2.36
CA PHE A 35 2.13 -8.29 1.05
C PHE A 35 3.64 -8.32 1.23
N GLN A 36 4.23 -9.49 1.02
CA GLN A 36 5.66 -9.74 1.26
C GLN A 36 6.54 -9.03 0.22
N ASP A 37 7.80 -8.77 0.61
CA ASP A 37 8.87 -8.25 -0.25
C ASP A 37 8.52 -6.99 -1.04
N PHE A 38 7.71 -6.09 -0.46
CA PHE A 38 7.42 -4.80 -1.08
C PHE A 38 8.71 -3.96 -1.17
N PRO A 39 9.13 -3.56 -2.39
CA PRO A 39 10.35 -2.79 -2.59
C PRO A 39 10.15 -1.34 -2.14
N VAL A 40 10.56 -1.02 -0.91
CA VAL A 40 10.47 0.33 -0.32
C VAL A 40 11.13 1.38 -1.20
N SER A 41 12.18 1.01 -1.94
CA SER A 41 12.87 1.86 -2.91
C SER A 41 11.99 2.41 -4.05
N LEU A 42 10.77 1.91 -4.24
CA LEU A 42 9.83 2.54 -5.16
C LEU A 42 9.24 3.84 -4.62
N ILE A 43 9.16 3.99 -3.30
CA ILE A 43 8.61 5.18 -2.67
C ILE A 43 9.52 6.40 -2.92
N SER A 44 10.84 6.21 -3.01
CA SER A 44 11.77 7.31 -3.32
C SER A 44 11.43 8.04 -4.62
N LYS A 45 10.82 7.35 -5.59
CA LYS A 45 10.43 7.92 -6.89
C LYS A 45 9.31 8.95 -6.80
N VAL A 46 8.57 8.96 -5.70
CA VAL A 46 7.43 9.86 -5.49
C VAL A 46 7.63 10.82 -4.30
N VAL A 47 8.71 10.66 -3.54
CA VAL A 47 9.12 11.57 -2.47
C VAL A 47 9.97 12.69 -3.07
N ASP A 48 9.43 13.90 -3.04
CA ASP A 48 10.08 15.12 -3.56
C ASP A 48 10.17 16.22 -2.51
N ALA A 49 9.57 16.03 -1.32
CA ALA A 49 9.66 16.96 -0.21
C ALA A 49 11.02 16.95 0.53
N ASP A 50 11.78 15.85 0.42
CA ASP A 50 13.05 15.65 1.12
C ASP A 50 13.97 14.74 0.28
N GLU A 51 15.07 15.29 -0.23
CA GLU A 51 16.02 14.58 -1.09
C GLU A 51 16.82 13.52 -0.32
N GLU A 52 17.23 13.82 0.92
CA GLU A 52 18.00 12.88 1.74
C GLU A 52 17.14 11.69 2.16
N LEU A 53 15.87 11.94 2.51
CA LEU A 53 14.89 10.88 2.73
C LEU A 53 14.67 10.05 1.46
N SER A 54 14.51 10.68 0.29
CA SER A 54 14.34 9.98 -0.97
C SER A 54 15.53 9.03 -1.25
N GLN A 55 16.76 9.50 -1.04
CA GLN A 55 17.97 8.68 -1.16
C GLN A 55 17.99 7.52 -0.15
N ALA A 56 17.69 7.77 1.12
CA ALA A 56 17.63 6.73 2.16
C ALA A 56 16.58 5.65 1.83
N LEU A 57 15.43 6.05 1.30
CA LEU A 57 14.39 5.12 0.84
C LEU A 57 14.85 4.27 -0.34
N ALA A 58 15.64 4.83 -1.26
CA ALA A 58 16.17 4.10 -2.42
C ALA A 58 17.09 2.93 -2.01
N GLU A 59 17.77 3.06 -0.87
CA GLU A 59 18.69 2.05 -0.31
C GLU A 59 18.00 1.10 0.68
N THR A 60 16.74 1.36 1.04
CA THR A 60 16.02 0.57 2.03
C THR A 60 15.66 -0.81 1.47
N SER A 61 15.99 -1.85 2.24
CA SER A 61 15.64 -3.24 1.90
C SER A 61 14.12 -3.44 1.82
N PRO A 62 13.64 -4.38 0.98
CA PRO A 62 12.22 -4.70 0.91
C PRO A 62 11.60 -4.99 2.28
N GLN A 63 10.34 -4.60 2.45
CA GLN A 63 9.57 -4.77 3.69
C GLN A 63 8.21 -5.40 3.38
N ALA A 64 7.57 -6.01 4.37
CA ALA A 64 6.18 -6.42 4.21
C ALA A 64 5.24 -5.23 4.44
N ILE A 65 4.23 -5.08 3.56
CA ILE A 65 3.03 -4.32 3.95
C ILE A 65 2.11 -5.29 4.67
N THR A 66 1.68 -4.94 5.88
CA THR A 66 0.75 -5.76 6.66
C THR A 66 -0.60 -5.08 6.71
N ALA A 67 -1.67 -5.85 6.73
CA ALA A 67 -3.02 -5.33 6.84
C ALA A 67 -3.86 -6.22 7.73
N ARG A 68 -4.87 -5.64 8.37
CA ARG A 68 -5.98 -6.40 8.94
C ARG A 68 -7.09 -6.52 7.91
N TYR A 69 -7.79 -7.63 7.86
CA TYR A 69 -8.93 -7.78 6.96
C TYR A 69 -10.20 -8.15 7.70
N GLY A 70 -11.34 -7.99 7.05
CA GLY A 70 -12.63 -8.37 7.58
C GLY A 70 -13.53 -8.90 6.48
N PHE A 71 -14.49 -9.72 6.89
CA PHE A 71 -15.61 -10.12 6.06
C PHE A 71 -16.90 -9.54 6.60
N ASP A 72 -17.75 -9.05 5.71
CA ASP A 72 -19.12 -8.66 6.02
C ASP A 72 -20.02 -9.05 4.84
N TYR A 73 -21.34 -9.05 5.01
CA TYR A 73 -22.26 -9.18 3.88
C TYR A 73 -22.39 -7.86 3.13
N ASP A 74 -22.57 -7.93 1.80
CA ASP A 74 -23.10 -6.80 1.05
C ASP A 74 -24.57 -6.54 1.42
N THR A 75 -25.07 -5.38 1.02
CA THR A 75 -26.45 -4.93 1.20
C THR A 75 -27.49 -5.89 0.61
N ASP A 76 -27.10 -6.77 -0.31
CA ASP A 76 -27.95 -7.79 -0.91
C ASP A 76 -27.99 -9.12 -0.12
N TYR A 77 -27.16 -9.27 0.93
CA TYR A 77 -26.98 -10.48 1.73
C TYR A 77 -26.67 -11.77 0.94
N SER A 78 -26.28 -11.64 -0.33
CA SER A 78 -25.92 -12.73 -1.23
C SER A 78 -24.45 -12.71 -1.62
N HIS A 79 -23.78 -11.57 -1.44
CA HIS A 79 -22.34 -11.43 -1.58
C HIS A 79 -21.68 -11.15 -0.24
N ILE A 80 -20.49 -11.71 -0.06
CA ILE A 80 -19.58 -11.46 1.05
C ILE A 80 -18.56 -10.41 0.57
N LYS A 81 -18.50 -9.29 1.28
CA LYS A 81 -17.45 -8.28 1.15
C LYS A 81 -16.23 -8.72 1.94
N TRP A 82 -15.09 -8.68 1.28
CA TRP A 82 -13.78 -8.67 1.90
C TRP A 82 -13.18 -7.28 1.78
N ALA A 83 -12.81 -6.69 2.90
CA ALA A 83 -12.12 -5.41 2.95
C ALA A 83 -10.90 -5.55 3.86
N PHE A 84 -9.90 -4.70 3.65
CA PHE A 84 -8.69 -4.72 4.44
C PHE A 84 -8.20 -3.30 4.75
N ILE A 85 -7.62 -3.14 5.92
CA ILE A 85 -7.09 -1.90 6.47
C ILE A 85 -5.58 -2.12 6.64
N PRO A 86 -4.75 -1.45 5.83
CA PRO A 86 -3.31 -1.52 5.99
C PRO A 86 -2.88 -1.01 7.36
N ASN A 87 -1.92 -1.69 7.96
CA ASN A 87 -1.18 -1.14 9.08
C ASN A 87 -0.14 -0.14 8.56
N VAL A 88 0.30 0.75 9.44
CA VAL A 88 1.41 1.64 9.13
C VAL A 88 2.70 0.84 8.96
N MET A 89 3.54 1.25 8.00
CA MET A 89 4.91 0.78 7.91
C MET A 89 5.81 1.71 8.72
N LEU A 90 6.64 1.13 9.59
CA LEU A 90 7.61 1.85 10.41
C LEU A 90 9.01 1.49 9.96
N LEU A 91 9.81 2.51 9.64
CA LEU A 91 11.21 2.36 9.25
C LEU A 91 12.08 3.21 10.19
N ASN A 92 13.27 2.70 10.51
CA ASN A 92 14.31 3.49 11.14
C ASN A 92 15.36 3.77 10.06
N LEU A 93 15.52 5.02 9.67
CA LEU A 93 16.45 5.44 8.62
C LEU A 93 17.50 6.39 9.20
N ASN A 94 18.73 6.31 8.72
CA ASN A 94 19.78 7.27 9.06
C ASN A 94 20.09 8.11 7.83
N TYR A 95 19.84 9.42 7.92
CA TYR A 95 20.13 10.40 6.86
C TYR A 95 20.27 11.80 7.48
N GLY A 96 20.86 12.76 6.76
CA GLY A 96 21.11 14.10 7.30
C GLY A 96 21.99 14.16 8.56
N GLY A 97 22.70 13.07 8.87
CA GLY A 97 23.49 12.92 10.09
C GLY A 97 22.69 12.59 11.35
N ALA A 98 21.42 12.19 11.24
CA ALA A 98 20.56 11.82 12.36
C ALA A 98 19.78 10.52 12.10
N ASP A 99 19.26 9.93 13.19
CA ASP A 99 18.32 8.81 13.12
C ASP A 99 16.88 9.33 13.05
N HIS A 100 16.12 8.79 12.11
CA HIS A 100 14.74 9.18 11.81
C HIS A 100 13.80 7.99 11.99
N HIS A 101 12.59 8.26 12.48
CA HIS A 101 11.55 7.26 12.71
C HIS A 101 10.42 7.49 11.72
N ILE A 102 10.56 6.89 10.55
CA ILE A 102 9.67 7.11 9.42
C ILE A 102 8.42 6.25 9.57
N ARG A 103 7.26 6.90 9.52
CA ARG A 103 5.94 6.27 9.51
C ARG A 103 5.25 6.52 8.18
N MET A 104 4.90 5.43 7.49
CA MET A 104 4.18 5.48 6.23
C MET A 104 2.76 4.96 6.41
N GLU A 105 1.80 5.72 5.92
CA GLU A 105 0.39 5.37 5.92
C GLU A 105 -0.03 4.88 4.53
N PHE A 106 -0.80 3.78 4.51
CA PHE A 106 -1.40 3.25 3.30
C PHE A 106 -2.91 3.17 3.47
N ASN A 107 -3.64 3.35 2.37
CA ASN A 107 -5.09 3.27 2.30
C ASN A 107 -5.50 2.28 1.20
N ASN A 108 -6.56 1.49 1.42
CA ASN A 108 -7.15 0.63 0.38
C ASN A 108 -8.13 1.39 -0.53
N ASN A 109 -8.19 2.72 -0.43
CA ASN A 109 -9.09 3.62 -1.14
C ASN A 109 -10.57 3.19 -1.04
N SER A 110 -10.98 2.71 0.14
CA SER A 110 -12.32 2.16 0.40
C SER A 110 -12.75 1.02 -0.54
N GLN A 111 -11.79 0.34 -1.19
CA GLN A 111 -12.10 -0.79 -2.03
C GLN A 111 -12.44 -2.02 -1.19
N TYR A 112 -13.54 -2.68 -1.56
CA TYR A 112 -13.90 -4.00 -1.08
C TYR A 112 -14.07 -4.94 -2.27
N TYR A 113 -13.83 -6.22 -2.04
CA TYR A 113 -13.92 -7.28 -3.03
C TYR A 113 -15.08 -8.18 -2.65
N THR A 114 -15.92 -8.53 -3.62
CA THR A 114 -17.13 -9.32 -3.38
C THR A 114 -16.95 -10.74 -3.87
N PHE A 115 -17.38 -11.69 -3.05
CA PHE A 115 -17.41 -13.11 -3.36
C PHE A 115 -18.79 -13.67 -3.05
N THR A 116 -19.26 -14.62 -3.84
CA THR A 116 -20.39 -15.48 -3.45
C THR A 116 -19.94 -16.46 -2.36
N GLU A 117 -20.89 -17.02 -1.60
CA GLU A 117 -20.57 -18.07 -0.62
C GLU A 117 -19.86 -19.27 -1.26
N ASP A 118 -20.26 -19.65 -2.46
CA ASP A 118 -19.70 -20.82 -3.14
C ASP A 118 -18.29 -20.57 -3.67
N GLU A 119 -17.98 -19.32 -4.06
CA GLU A 119 -16.60 -18.90 -4.37
C GLU A 119 -15.72 -18.96 -3.12
N MET A 120 -16.21 -18.50 -1.97
CA MET A 120 -15.47 -18.52 -0.69
C MET A 120 -15.13 -19.94 -0.21
N LYS A 121 -15.92 -20.95 -0.59
CA LYS A 121 -15.66 -22.36 -0.28
C LYS A 121 -14.60 -23.00 -1.17
N GLN A 122 -14.21 -22.36 -2.28
CA GLN A 122 -13.19 -22.89 -3.17
C GLN A 122 -11.79 -22.70 -2.59
N PRO A 123 -10.85 -23.65 -2.79
CA PRO A 123 -9.45 -23.53 -2.36
C PRO A 123 -8.71 -22.31 -2.94
N LYS A 124 -9.29 -21.63 -3.94
CA LYS A 124 -8.75 -20.46 -4.62
C LYS A 124 -9.77 -19.32 -4.72
N ALA A 125 -10.60 -19.12 -3.69
CA ALA A 125 -11.61 -18.06 -3.64
C ALA A 125 -11.05 -16.68 -4.06
N PHE A 126 -9.85 -16.37 -3.58
CA PHE A 126 -9.12 -15.13 -3.87
C PHE A 126 -8.37 -15.15 -5.21
N GLY A 127 -8.48 -16.21 -6.00
CA GLY A 127 -7.79 -16.35 -7.29
C GLY A 127 -8.21 -15.31 -8.33
N SER A 128 -9.42 -14.75 -8.22
CA SER A 128 -9.86 -13.61 -9.04
C SER A 128 -9.04 -12.34 -8.76
N LEU A 129 -8.52 -12.18 -7.53
CA LEU A 129 -7.63 -11.07 -7.16
C LEU A 129 -6.28 -11.16 -7.89
N ALA A 130 -5.86 -12.33 -8.35
CA ALA A 130 -4.68 -12.46 -9.21
C ALA A 130 -4.83 -11.71 -10.54
N LYS A 131 -6.08 -11.62 -11.05
CA LYS A 131 -6.37 -10.96 -12.34
C LYS A 131 -6.50 -9.45 -12.19
N ASN A 132 -7.23 -9.00 -11.18
CA ASN A 132 -7.55 -7.58 -11.00
C ASN A 132 -6.52 -6.84 -10.13
N GLY A 133 -5.78 -7.58 -9.30
CA GLY A 133 -4.86 -7.03 -8.32
C GLY A 133 -5.57 -6.40 -7.12
N ILE A 134 -4.84 -6.30 -6.02
CA ILE A 134 -5.24 -5.54 -4.84
C ILE A 134 -4.58 -4.17 -4.91
N THR A 135 -5.37 -3.09 -4.88
CA THR A 135 -4.83 -1.73 -4.93
C THR A 135 -4.63 -1.15 -3.53
N LEU A 136 -3.44 -0.59 -3.31
CA LEU A 136 -3.10 0.25 -2.17
C LEU A 136 -2.64 1.63 -2.64
N GLN A 137 -2.97 2.65 -1.87
CA GLN A 137 -2.49 4.00 -2.06
C GLN A 137 -1.55 4.35 -0.91
N LEU A 138 -0.35 4.85 -1.21
CA LEU A 138 0.45 5.56 -0.22
C LEU A 138 -0.28 6.87 0.11
N GLU A 139 -0.59 7.11 1.38
CA GLU A 139 -1.37 8.27 1.84
C GLU A 139 -0.47 9.37 2.42
N ALA A 140 0.47 9.01 3.27
CA ALA A 140 1.34 9.99 3.93
C ALA A 140 2.66 9.37 4.40
N ILE A 141 3.68 10.22 4.51
CA ILE A 141 4.96 9.92 5.15
C ILE A 141 5.19 10.94 6.26
N HIS A 142 5.53 10.43 7.44
CA HIS A 142 5.87 11.21 8.61
C HIS A 142 7.26 10.84 9.12
N ASP A 143 7.93 11.81 9.74
CA ASP A 143 9.09 11.58 10.60
C ASP A 143 8.71 11.95 12.04
N GLY A 144 8.62 10.93 12.91
CA GLY A 144 7.99 11.07 14.21
C GLY A 144 6.55 11.58 14.09
N SER A 145 6.26 12.74 14.67
CA SER A 145 4.94 13.40 14.57
C SER A 145 4.81 14.37 13.39
N THR A 146 5.91 14.68 12.70
CA THR A 146 5.96 15.68 11.63
C THR A 146 5.50 15.06 10.32
N LEU A 147 4.51 15.67 9.67
CA LEU A 147 4.13 15.30 8.30
C LEU A 147 5.21 15.79 7.33
N ILE A 148 5.82 14.88 6.58
CA ILE A 148 6.79 15.20 5.53
C ILE A 148 6.06 15.42 4.20
N GLN A 149 5.24 14.44 3.80
CA GLN A 149 4.53 14.49 2.52
C GLN A 149 3.19 13.77 2.59
N ARG A 150 2.17 14.33 1.94
CA ARG A 150 0.84 13.72 1.78
C ARG A 150 0.53 13.50 0.30
N PHE A 151 -0.13 12.38 0.01
CA PHE A 151 -0.46 11.91 -1.33
C PHE A 151 -2.00 11.82 -1.43
N GLY A 152 -2.63 12.29 -2.53
CA GLY A 152 -4.09 12.44 -2.54
C GLY A 152 -4.76 12.87 -3.86
N TYR A 153 -6.08 12.68 -3.91
CA TYR A 153 -6.94 12.53 -5.10
C TYR A 153 -7.17 13.79 -5.94
N GLU A 154 -7.07 15.00 -5.36
CA GLU A 154 -7.55 16.20 -6.03
C GLU A 154 -6.47 17.09 -6.64
N ASN A 155 -5.21 17.09 -6.15
CA ASN A 155 -4.12 17.95 -6.69
C ASN A 155 -2.70 17.53 -6.24
N GLY A 156 -2.44 16.24 -5.97
CA GLY A 156 -1.15 15.79 -5.41
C GLY A 156 -0.54 14.56 -6.09
N ASN A 157 0.75 14.32 -5.80
CA ASN A 157 1.49 13.12 -6.17
C ASN A 157 0.71 11.88 -5.71
N TYR A 158 0.56 10.87 -6.56
CA TYR A 158 -0.11 9.61 -6.23
C TYR A 158 0.80 8.41 -6.52
N MET A 159 0.74 7.43 -5.63
CA MET A 159 1.33 6.11 -5.83
C MET A 159 0.25 5.06 -5.58
N HIS A 160 -0.18 4.40 -6.65
CA HIS A 160 -0.99 3.20 -6.56
C HIS A 160 -0.08 1.99 -6.64
N ILE A 161 -0.19 1.12 -5.65
CA ILE A 161 0.53 -0.14 -5.57
C ILE A 161 -0.50 -1.23 -5.86
N ILE A 162 -0.32 -1.94 -6.97
CA ILE A 162 -1.21 -3.02 -7.36
C ILE A 162 -0.48 -4.34 -7.11
N PHE A 163 -0.95 -5.09 -6.12
CA PHE A 163 -0.46 -6.42 -5.81
C PHE A 163 -1.23 -7.45 -6.62
N LYS A 164 -0.59 -8.09 -7.61
CA LYS A 164 -1.17 -9.24 -8.31
C LYS A 164 -0.69 -10.50 -7.63
N ALA A 165 -1.62 -11.33 -7.16
CA ALA A 165 -1.26 -12.67 -6.71
C ALA A 165 -0.67 -13.44 -7.91
N SER A 166 0.42 -14.17 -7.69
CA SER A 166 1.06 -14.94 -8.76
C SER A 166 0.06 -15.93 -9.37
N PRO A 167 -0.03 -16.02 -10.71
CA PRO A 167 -0.80 -17.08 -11.33
C PRO A 167 -0.13 -18.42 -11.03
N LEU A 168 -0.80 -19.26 -10.23
CA LEU A 168 -0.46 -20.67 -10.05
C LEU A 168 -1.00 -21.50 -11.21
#